data_AF-A0A7H0H631-F1
#
_entry.id   AF-A0A7H0H631-F1
#
_cell.length_a   1.000
_cell.length_b   1.000
_cell.length_c   1.000
_cell.angle_alpha   90.00
_cell.angle_beta   90.00
_cell.angle_gamma   90.00
#
_symmetry.space_group_name_H-M   'P 1'
#
loop_
_entity.id
_entity.type
_entity.pdbx_description
1 polymer ?
#
loop_
_entity_poly.entity_id
_entity_poly.type
_entity_poly.pdbx_seq_one_letter_code
_entity_poly.pdbx_strand_id
1 'polypeptide(L)'
;MITPPAGNQSEVTPDVAISYNSAAVDGRIASTNNQPGWIGQGWSYEAGYIERSYLACADTPAGAGRQDLRWQGEVLNLSLGANSATLIKDDASGTWHPQEDNGTLVERRTGADNGAKDGEYWRLTMPDGTVYEFGRNYGPGRTTQEPTESTWTVPVYGVKAGDPCHSSAGFASSRCIQAWRWNLDYVEDANGNAAMYYYNKETNYYNANLGSTLVQYVRGGSLKRIEYGLTNRSGSVYGASATAKIEFTMAERCIPTSAFTCAEALFTAANAIYWPDTPQDQACAASGVCNNWAPSFWSRKRLIRVDMYAGQPGSLKKLDSYALEQSYPDDGDKALWLKSITHTGYTESGAALTEPPVTFNGILMDNRVDGYRALAPMLMWRVSSIVAENGAVTQVTYSTKDCTASSVPNTGSLQDNTRRCFPVKWASPGQSTSSVDFFHKYVVEAVRTIDPAGVSPSQLSSYTYVGTPAWHFDDNELVKAADRTYGQFRGYQQVETWRPGPVIPRSIRSTVPISRL
;
A
#
# COMPACT_ATOMS: atom_id res chain seq x y z
N MET A 1 2.68 14.34 -9.54
CA MET A 1 1.80 15.47 -9.91
C MET A 1 2.49 16.73 -9.44
N ILE A 2 2.33 17.87 -10.12
CA ILE A 2 3.00 19.10 -9.66
C ILE A 2 2.14 19.67 -8.54
N THR A 3 2.62 19.57 -7.29
CA THR A 3 1.93 20.16 -6.15
C THR A 3 2.19 21.66 -6.11
N PRO A 4 1.15 22.51 -6.01
CA PRO A 4 1.33 23.95 -5.91
C PRO A 4 2.29 24.31 -4.76
N PRO A 5 3.23 25.25 -4.96
CA PRO A 5 4.01 25.75 -3.85
C PRO A 5 3.09 26.48 -2.88
N ALA A 6 3.31 26.29 -1.57
CA ALA A 6 2.71 27.18 -0.59
C ALA A 6 3.42 28.56 -0.67
N GLY A 7 2.76 29.62 -0.19
CA GLY A 7 3.32 30.98 -0.21
C GLY A 7 4.66 31.09 0.54
N ASN A 8 4.95 30.14 1.42
CA ASN A 8 6.26 29.78 1.94
C ASN A 8 6.77 28.55 1.18
N GLN A 9 7.78 28.69 0.31
CA GLN A 9 8.45 27.54 -0.33
C GLN A 9 9.14 26.68 0.75
N SER A 10 8.41 25.73 1.33
CA SER A 10 8.80 24.98 2.52
C SER A 10 8.97 23.49 2.21
N GLU A 11 9.86 22.84 2.94
CA GLU A 11 10.16 21.40 2.88
C GLU A 11 8.97 20.52 3.28
N VAL A 12 7.88 21.11 3.82
CA VAL A 12 6.64 20.40 4.17
C VAL A 12 5.62 20.32 3.02
N THR A 13 5.93 20.84 1.82
CA THR A 13 5.06 20.67 0.66
C THR A 13 4.92 19.17 0.34
N PRO A 14 3.69 18.60 0.35
CA PRO A 14 3.49 17.19 0.09
C PRO A 14 3.91 16.80 -1.32
N ASP A 15 4.50 15.61 -1.50
CA ASP A 15 4.70 15.02 -2.83
C ASP A 15 3.60 13.98 -3.12
N VAL A 16 2.85 14.19 -4.21
CA VAL A 16 1.81 13.26 -4.66
C VAL A 16 2.26 12.57 -5.95
N ALA A 17 2.75 11.35 -5.81
CA ALA A 17 3.20 10.50 -6.90
C ALA A 17 2.35 9.23 -7.02
N ILE A 18 1.67 9.07 -8.16
CA ILE A 18 1.05 7.80 -8.53
C ILE A 18 2.13 6.94 -9.20
N SER A 19 2.55 5.87 -8.52
CA SER A 19 3.66 5.02 -8.97
C SER A 19 3.17 3.63 -9.37
N TYR A 20 3.73 3.09 -10.44
CA TYR A 20 3.49 1.72 -10.90
C TYR A 20 4.66 0.80 -10.55
N ASN A 21 4.37 -0.39 -10.03
CA ASN A 21 5.34 -1.43 -9.76
C ASN A 21 4.82 -2.81 -10.18
N SER A 22 5.37 -3.37 -11.26
CA SER A 22 4.99 -4.72 -11.73
C SER A 22 5.45 -5.82 -10.77
N ALA A 23 6.51 -5.62 -9.99
CA ALA A 23 6.94 -6.60 -8.99
C ALA A 23 5.93 -6.72 -7.83
N ALA A 24 5.22 -5.64 -7.49
CA ALA A 24 4.12 -5.69 -6.54
C ALA A 24 2.93 -6.51 -7.08
N VAL A 25 2.78 -6.59 -8.42
CA VAL A 25 1.82 -7.49 -9.05
C VAL A 25 2.28 -8.95 -8.92
N ASP A 26 3.56 -9.25 -9.16
CA ASP A 26 4.10 -10.62 -8.98
C ASP A 26 3.90 -11.14 -7.54
N GLY A 27 3.99 -10.27 -6.54
CA GLY A 27 3.80 -10.61 -5.12
C GLY A 27 2.36 -10.91 -4.70
N ARG A 28 1.37 -10.78 -5.61
CA ARG A 28 -0.02 -11.17 -5.35
C ARG A 28 -0.20 -12.66 -5.60
N ILE A 29 -0.12 -13.42 -4.51
CA ILE A 29 -0.09 -14.88 -4.45
C ILE A 29 -1.26 -15.39 -3.61
N ALA A 30 -1.37 -16.71 -3.43
CA ALA A 30 -2.49 -17.32 -2.72
C ALA A 30 -2.57 -16.94 -1.23
N SER A 31 -1.43 -16.60 -0.60
CA SER A 31 -1.32 -16.25 0.82
C SER A 31 -1.36 -14.75 1.10
N THR A 32 -1.63 -13.91 0.10
CA THR A 32 -1.66 -12.44 0.23
C THR A 32 -3.04 -11.86 -0.06
N ASN A 33 -3.27 -10.63 0.39
CA ASN A 33 -4.45 -9.88 -0.02
C ASN A 33 -4.36 -9.52 -1.52
N ASN A 34 -5.26 -10.09 -2.32
CA ASN A 34 -5.26 -9.90 -3.76
C ASN A 34 -6.14 -8.74 -4.24
N GLN A 35 -6.82 -8.00 -3.34
CA GLN A 35 -7.51 -6.77 -3.72
C GLN A 35 -6.48 -5.67 -4.12
N PRO A 36 -6.57 -5.07 -5.32
CA PRO A 36 -5.71 -3.97 -5.72
C PRO A 36 -5.83 -2.76 -4.78
N GLY A 37 -4.80 -1.90 -4.75
CA GLY A 37 -4.92 -0.61 -4.08
C GLY A 37 -6.03 0.25 -4.69
N TRP A 38 -6.39 1.34 -4.01
CA TRP A 38 -7.44 2.27 -4.40
C TRP A 38 -7.27 2.96 -5.77
N ILE A 39 -6.09 2.89 -6.37
CA ILE A 39 -5.82 3.41 -7.73
C ILE A 39 -6.04 2.32 -8.79
N GLY A 40 -5.57 1.10 -8.53
CA GLY A 40 -5.66 -0.03 -9.44
C GLY A 40 -4.47 -0.99 -9.32
N GLN A 41 -4.52 -2.06 -10.09
CA GLN A 41 -3.53 -3.14 -10.08
C GLN A 41 -2.12 -2.62 -10.39
N GLY A 42 -1.19 -2.87 -9.47
CA GLY A 42 0.21 -2.44 -9.56
C GLY A 42 0.44 -0.95 -9.36
N TRP A 43 -0.61 -0.15 -9.18
CA TRP A 43 -0.54 1.29 -8.91
C TRP A 43 -0.73 1.59 -7.43
N SER A 44 0.03 2.55 -6.92
CA SER A 44 -0.04 2.95 -5.51
C SER A 44 0.27 4.42 -5.32
N TYR A 45 -0.32 4.99 -4.28
CA TYR A 45 0.07 6.23 -3.63
C TYR A 45 -0.36 6.13 -2.18
N GLU A 46 0.56 6.40 -1.27
CA GLU A 46 0.34 6.44 0.17
C GLU A 46 1.17 7.63 0.70
N ALA A 47 0.59 8.47 1.55
CA ALA A 47 1.29 9.64 2.11
C ALA A 47 2.42 9.24 3.09
N GLY A 48 2.25 8.08 3.72
CA GLY A 48 3.17 7.51 4.69
C GLY A 48 2.42 6.91 5.86
N TYR A 49 2.97 5.86 6.45
CA TYR A 49 2.39 5.19 7.61
C TYR A 49 3.45 4.39 8.38
N ILE A 50 3.13 4.07 9.62
CA ILE A 50 3.75 2.98 10.37
C ILE A 50 2.69 1.91 10.58
N GLU A 51 3.03 0.65 10.33
CA GLU A 51 2.14 -0.49 10.54
C GLU A 51 2.71 -1.47 11.53
N ARG A 52 1.84 -1.97 12.42
CA ARG A 52 2.13 -3.11 13.28
C ARG A 52 1.43 -4.34 12.75
N SER A 53 2.20 -5.42 12.65
CA SER A 53 1.66 -6.73 12.30
C SER A 53 1.26 -7.54 13.52
N TYR A 54 0.16 -8.28 13.39
CA TYR A 54 -0.36 -9.20 14.40
C TYR A 54 -0.54 -10.60 13.80
N LEU A 55 -0.57 -11.62 14.66
CA LEU A 55 -0.83 -13.00 14.24
C LEU A 55 -2.19 -13.48 14.75
N ALA A 56 -2.73 -14.53 14.14
CA ALA A 56 -3.92 -15.20 14.64
C ALA A 56 -3.64 -15.89 16.00
N CYS A 57 -4.67 -15.94 16.84
CA CYS A 57 -4.67 -16.65 18.11
C CYS A 57 -4.61 -18.18 17.93
N ALA A 58 -5.08 -18.69 16.80
CA ALA A 58 -5.36 -20.10 16.54
C ALA A 58 -4.15 -21.02 16.73
N ASP A 59 -2.95 -20.49 16.51
CA ASP A 59 -1.69 -21.21 16.63
C ASP A 59 -1.11 -21.24 18.05
N THR A 60 -1.86 -20.74 19.05
CA THR A 60 -1.44 -20.73 20.45
C THR A 60 -2.34 -21.61 21.31
N PRO A 61 -1.81 -22.27 22.36
CA PRO A 61 -2.64 -23.06 23.27
C PRO A 61 -3.77 -22.24 23.91
N ALA A 62 -3.49 -21.00 24.33
CA ALA A 62 -4.48 -20.13 24.96
C ALA A 62 -5.57 -19.61 24.00
N GLY A 63 -5.26 -19.57 22.70
CA GLY A 63 -6.13 -19.06 21.63
C GLY A 63 -6.59 -20.12 20.64
N ALA A 64 -6.51 -21.40 20.99
CA ALA A 64 -6.71 -22.52 20.07
C ALA A 64 -8.02 -22.39 19.26
N GLY A 65 -7.89 -22.46 17.93
CA GLY A 65 -9.00 -22.32 16.98
C GLY A 65 -9.53 -20.89 16.76
N ARG A 66 -9.06 -19.89 17.50
CA ARG A 66 -9.56 -18.50 17.43
C ARG A 66 -8.80 -17.71 16.38
N GLN A 67 -9.51 -17.13 15.43
CA GLN A 67 -8.91 -16.31 14.37
C GLN A 67 -8.80 -14.82 14.77
N ASP A 68 -9.08 -14.48 16.03
CA ASP A 68 -8.76 -13.19 16.62
C ASP A 68 -7.26 -12.87 16.49
N LEU A 69 -6.91 -11.59 16.37
CA LEU A 69 -5.52 -11.14 16.35
C LEU A 69 -4.94 -11.11 17.77
N ARG A 70 -3.70 -11.56 17.91
CA ARG A 70 -2.92 -11.50 19.15
C ARG A 70 -1.66 -10.69 18.99
N TRP A 71 -1.20 -10.20 20.13
CA TRP A 71 0.15 -9.68 20.27
C TRP A 71 1.17 -10.78 19.97
N GLN A 72 2.21 -10.43 19.20
CA GLN A 72 3.35 -11.30 18.91
C GLN A 72 4.69 -10.60 19.09
N GLY A 73 4.69 -9.31 19.44
CA GLY A 73 5.88 -8.50 19.53
C GLY A 73 5.73 -7.20 18.75
N GLU A 74 6.85 -6.50 18.64
CA GLU A 74 6.97 -5.16 18.10
C GLU A 74 7.40 -5.23 16.62
N VAL A 75 6.58 -5.84 15.78
CA VAL A 75 6.86 -5.96 14.34
C VAL A 75 6.29 -4.75 13.60
N LEU A 76 7.13 -3.74 13.41
CA LEU A 76 6.75 -2.44 12.84
C LEU A 76 7.44 -2.18 11.50
N ASN A 77 6.67 -1.72 10.52
CA ASN A 77 7.19 -1.26 9.23
C ASN A 77 6.78 0.19 8.98
N LEU A 78 7.76 1.01 8.62
CA LEU A 78 7.61 2.38 8.18
C LEU A 78 7.53 2.42 6.65
N SER A 79 6.53 3.13 6.14
CA SER A 79 6.43 3.54 4.75
C SER A 79 6.49 5.06 4.71
N LEU A 80 7.54 5.63 4.12
CA LEU A 80 7.73 7.08 3.99
C LEU A 80 8.65 7.40 2.82
N GLY A 81 8.17 7.17 1.59
CA GLY A 81 8.95 7.38 0.38
C GLY A 81 10.26 6.59 0.42
N ALA A 82 11.39 7.28 0.22
CA ALA A 82 12.73 6.70 0.27
C ALA A 82 13.16 6.25 1.68
N ASN A 83 12.46 6.66 2.74
CA ASN A 83 12.76 6.32 4.13
C ASN A 83 11.94 5.13 4.64
N SER A 84 11.43 4.28 3.75
CA SER A 84 10.68 3.09 4.15
C SER A 84 11.62 2.03 4.74
N ALA A 85 11.29 1.49 5.92
CA ALA A 85 12.17 0.57 6.64
C ALA A 85 11.39 -0.28 7.66
N THR A 86 11.92 -1.45 8.03
CA THR A 86 11.52 -2.11 9.27
C THR A 86 12.09 -1.31 10.46
N LEU A 87 11.28 -1.09 11.49
CA LEU A 87 11.70 -0.42 12.72
C LEU A 87 12.13 -1.47 13.73
N ILE A 88 13.32 -1.30 14.26
CA ILE A 88 13.93 -2.20 15.24
C ILE A 88 14.04 -1.46 16.58
N LYS A 89 13.74 -2.19 17.65
CA LYS A 89 13.90 -1.71 19.01
C LYS A 89 15.15 -2.33 19.61
N ASP A 90 16.03 -1.49 20.15
CA ASP A 90 17.15 -1.96 20.94
C ASP A 90 16.64 -2.41 22.32
N ASP A 91 16.90 -3.66 22.69
CA ASP A 91 16.41 -4.25 23.94
C ASP A 91 17.11 -3.68 25.19
N ALA A 92 18.34 -3.18 25.06
CA ALA A 92 19.13 -2.66 26.18
C ALA A 92 18.78 -1.20 26.50
N SER A 93 18.70 -0.34 25.47
CA SER A 93 18.37 1.09 25.62
C SER A 93 16.88 1.37 25.55
N GLY A 94 16.10 0.48 24.91
CA GLY A 94 14.68 0.69 24.60
C GLY A 94 14.43 1.67 23.45
N THR A 95 15.48 2.15 22.76
CA THR A 95 15.38 3.12 21.67
C THR A 95 15.00 2.44 20.35
N TRP A 96 14.35 3.19 19.48
CA TRP A 96 13.95 2.72 18.16
C TRP A 96 14.84 3.32 17.08
N HIS A 97 15.14 2.52 16.06
CA HIS A 97 15.84 2.95 14.85
C HIS A 97 15.28 2.22 13.61
N PRO A 98 15.45 2.78 12.41
CA PRO A 98 15.31 2.00 11.18
C PRO A 98 16.34 0.87 11.14
N GLN A 99 16.01 -0.25 10.48
CA GLN A 99 16.95 -1.38 10.31
C GLN A 99 18.27 -0.96 9.65
N GLU A 100 18.19 -0.10 8.64
CA GLU A 100 19.34 0.62 8.09
C GLU A 100 19.41 2.00 8.74
N ASP A 101 20.20 2.14 9.80
CA ASP A 101 20.32 3.39 10.54
C ASP A 101 20.87 4.51 9.62
N ASN A 102 20.04 5.53 9.44
CA ASN A 102 20.29 6.69 8.60
C ASN A 102 20.33 8.00 9.43
N GLY A 103 20.39 7.90 10.77
CA GLY A 103 20.35 9.04 11.67
C GLY A 103 18.94 9.58 11.98
N THR A 104 17.87 8.95 11.48
CA THR A 104 16.49 9.29 11.88
C THR A 104 16.25 8.91 13.34
N LEU A 105 15.83 9.88 14.16
CA LEU A 105 15.36 9.62 15.52
C LEU A 105 13.92 9.11 15.48
N VAL A 106 13.69 7.89 15.98
CA VAL A 106 12.36 7.26 16.04
C VAL A 106 11.87 7.22 17.48
N GLU A 107 10.73 7.85 17.75
CA GLU A 107 10.18 7.99 19.09
C GLU A 107 8.75 7.43 19.17
N ARG A 108 8.57 6.41 20.02
CA ARG A 108 7.23 6.01 20.45
C ARG A 108 6.69 7.01 21.47
N ARG A 109 5.46 7.46 21.27
CA ARG A 109 4.75 8.40 22.15
C ARG A 109 3.38 7.85 22.55
N THR A 110 2.79 8.44 23.58
CA THR A 110 1.49 8.06 24.15
C THR A 110 0.69 9.30 24.54
N GLY A 111 -0.59 9.14 24.85
CA GLY A 111 -1.47 10.22 25.29
C GLY A 111 -2.20 10.96 24.17
N ALA A 112 -2.13 10.47 22.93
CA ALA A 112 -2.96 10.99 21.84
C ALA A 112 -4.43 10.58 22.00
N ASP A 113 -5.34 11.48 21.63
CA ASP A 113 -6.78 11.22 21.56
C ASP A 113 -7.11 10.51 20.24
N ASN A 114 -6.63 9.28 20.06
CA ASN A 114 -6.66 8.55 18.77
C ASN A 114 -7.35 7.17 18.82
N GLY A 115 -7.85 6.78 20.00
CA GLY A 115 -8.56 5.53 20.22
C GLY A 115 -7.69 4.27 20.29
N ALA A 116 -6.37 4.37 20.12
CA ALA A 116 -5.45 3.27 20.38
C ALA A 116 -5.16 3.15 21.87
N LYS A 117 -4.71 1.96 22.29
CA LYS A 117 -4.24 1.72 23.66
C LYS A 117 -3.24 2.79 24.09
N ASP A 118 -3.49 3.40 25.24
CA ASP A 118 -2.69 4.48 25.84
C ASP A 118 -2.50 5.72 24.95
N GLY A 119 -3.25 5.86 23.86
CA GLY A 119 -3.03 6.92 22.87
C GLY A 119 -1.68 6.81 22.16
N GLU A 120 -1.21 5.59 21.88
CA GLU A 120 0.07 5.32 21.20
C GLU A 120 0.13 6.02 19.83
N TYR A 121 1.22 6.72 19.55
CA TYR A 121 1.53 7.35 18.26
C TYR A 121 3.05 7.43 18.07
N TRP A 122 3.52 7.81 16.88
CA TRP A 122 4.95 7.82 16.55
C TRP A 122 5.42 9.18 16.08
N ARG A 123 6.65 9.53 16.41
CA ARG A 123 7.33 10.73 15.96
C ARG A 123 8.70 10.37 15.40
N LEU A 124 8.97 10.79 14.18
CA LEU A 124 10.24 10.63 13.49
C LEU A 124 10.86 12.01 13.28
N THR A 125 12.13 12.18 13.62
CA THR A 125 12.88 13.40 13.32
C THR A 125 14.02 13.06 12.37
N MET A 126 14.00 13.63 11.18
CA MET A 126 15.03 13.45 10.16
C MET A 126 16.28 14.26 10.51
N PRO A 127 17.46 13.92 9.93
CA PRO A 127 18.70 14.66 10.17
C PRO A 127 18.64 16.15 9.79
N ASP A 128 17.77 16.54 8.86
CA ASP A 128 17.52 17.94 8.49
C ASP A 128 16.64 18.70 9.49
N GLY A 129 16.10 18.02 10.50
CA GLY A 129 15.21 18.59 11.51
C GLY A 129 13.72 18.46 11.19
N THR A 130 13.34 17.91 10.04
CA THR A 130 11.93 17.67 9.68
C THR A 130 11.32 16.61 10.60
N VAL A 131 10.17 16.93 11.17
CA VAL A 131 9.40 16.06 12.05
C VAL A 131 8.22 15.48 11.29
N TYR A 132 8.06 14.16 11.36
CA TYR A 132 6.89 13.43 10.87
C TYR A 132 6.21 12.75 12.07
N GLU A 133 4.93 13.04 12.30
CA GLU A 133 4.13 12.33 13.31
C GLU A 133 3.05 11.48 12.65
N PHE A 134 2.87 10.28 13.20
CA PHE A 134 1.97 9.27 12.69
C PHE A 134 0.95 8.93 13.76
N GLY A 135 -0.33 9.12 13.43
CA GLY A 135 -1.42 8.72 14.29
C GLY A 135 -1.64 9.61 15.52
N ARG A 136 -1.20 10.87 15.50
CA ARG A 136 -1.42 11.82 16.61
C ARG A 136 -2.90 12.22 16.74
N ASN A 137 -3.67 12.06 15.68
CA ASN A 137 -5.07 12.40 15.47
C ASN A 137 -5.40 13.90 15.45
N TYR A 138 -4.52 14.75 15.96
CA TYR A 138 -4.65 16.21 15.98
C TYR A 138 -3.28 16.87 15.90
N GLY A 139 -3.20 18.08 15.35
CA GLY A 139 -2.00 18.91 15.38
C GLY A 139 -1.85 19.68 16.70
N PRO A 140 -0.71 20.37 16.89
CA PRO A 140 -0.48 21.26 18.02
C PRO A 140 -1.54 22.37 18.13
N GLY A 141 -1.93 22.70 19.37
CA GLY A 141 -2.90 23.78 19.66
C GLY A 141 -4.37 23.46 19.34
N ARG A 142 -4.74 22.18 19.24
CA ARG A 142 -6.13 21.70 19.08
C ARG A 142 -7.04 22.25 20.18
N THR A 143 -8.21 22.73 19.78
CA THR A 143 -9.37 22.99 20.65
C THR A 143 -10.57 22.16 20.20
N THR A 144 -11.20 22.53 19.08
CA THR A 144 -12.44 21.93 18.57
C THR A 144 -12.33 21.43 17.14
N GLN A 145 -11.12 21.39 16.57
CA GLN A 145 -10.90 21.01 15.18
C GLN A 145 -11.20 19.54 14.93
N GLU A 146 -11.54 19.20 13.68
CA GLU A 146 -11.82 17.82 13.28
C GLU A 146 -10.57 16.94 13.46
N PRO A 147 -10.74 15.68 13.91
CA PRO A 147 -9.66 14.71 13.94
C PRO A 147 -9.13 14.43 12.54
N THR A 148 -7.85 14.08 12.45
CA THR A 148 -7.24 13.57 11.22
C THR A 148 -7.70 12.16 10.89
N GLU A 149 -8.21 11.40 11.87
CA GLU A 149 -8.64 10.00 11.73
C GLU A 149 -7.50 9.07 11.25
N SER A 150 -6.27 9.42 11.63
CA SER A 150 -5.03 8.82 11.14
C SER A 150 -4.66 7.49 11.80
N THR A 151 -5.28 7.13 12.92
CA THR A 151 -4.99 5.87 13.64
C THR A 151 -6.08 4.83 13.37
N TRP A 152 -5.69 3.71 12.77
CA TRP A 152 -6.58 2.58 12.47
C TRP A 152 -6.37 1.46 13.46
N THR A 153 -7.46 1.03 14.10
CA THR A 153 -7.42 0.18 15.28
C THR A 153 -8.14 -1.13 15.10
N VAL A 154 -7.71 -2.14 15.86
CA VAL A 154 -8.28 -3.49 15.88
C VAL A 154 -8.22 -4.07 17.30
N PRO A 155 -9.18 -4.92 17.70
CA PRO A 155 -9.04 -5.71 18.91
C PRO A 155 -7.84 -6.65 18.84
N VAL A 156 -6.98 -6.61 19.87
CA VAL A 156 -5.79 -7.45 19.98
C VAL A 156 -5.77 -8.15 21.33
N TYR A 157 -5.48 -9.45 21.30
CA TYR A 157 -5.44 -10.30 22.48
C TYR A 157 -4.03 -10.51 23.02
N GLY A 158 -3.87 -10.42 24.35
CA GLY A 158 -2.64 -10.78 25.07
C GLY A 158 -2.71 -12.22 25.58
N VAL A 159 -2.08 -13.15 24.87
CA VAL A 159 -2.28 -14.60 25.10
C VAL A 159 -1.38 -15.19 26.19
N LYS A 160 -0.35 -14.46 26.62
CA LYS A 160 0.53 -14.84 27.73
C LYS A 160 0.81 -13.67 28.67
N ALA A 161 1.22 -13.99 29.90
CA ALA A 161 1.64 -12.99 30.87
C ALA A 161 2.78 -12.13 30.31
N GLY A 162 2.68 -10.81 30.51
CA GLY A 162 3.60 -9.82 29.96
C GLY A 162 3.20 -9.29 28.59
N ASP A 163 2.32 -9.96 27.83
CA ASP A 163 1.75 -9.37 26.62
C ASP A 163 0.92 -8.13 26.99
N PRO A 164 0.96 -7.07 26.15
CA PRO A 164 -0.02 -6.00 26.23
C PRO A 164 -1.44 -6.58 26.26
N CYS A 165 -2.24 -6.06 27.19
CA CYS A 165 -3.66 -6.39 27.33
C CYS A 165 -3.96 -7.80 27.84
N HIS A 166 -2.96 -8.53 28.31
CA HIS A 166 -3.16 -9.77 29.03
C HIS A 166 -3.96 -9.55 30.32
N SER A 167 -4.86 -10.49 30.63
CA SER A 167 -5.63 -10.52 31.88
C SER A 167 -5.61 -11.92 32.49
N SER A 168 -5.32 -12.01 33.78
CA SER A 168 -5.38 -13.27 34.54
C SER A 168 -6.81 -13.83 34.66
N ALA A 169 -7.83 -13.04 34.31
CA ALA A 169 -9.23 -13.48 34.27
C ALA A 169 -9.57 -14.36 33.04
N GLY A 170 -8.61 -14.57 32.13
CA GLY A 170 -8.74 -15.49 30.99
C GLY A 170 -8.77 -14.80 29.63
N PHE A 171 -8.87 -15.61 28.56
CA PHE A 171 -8.75 -15.15 27.17
C PHE A 171 -9.75 -14.05 26.82
N ALA A 172 -11.02 -14.20 27.21
CA ALA A 172 -12.07 -13.23 26.91
C ALA A 172 -11.77 -11.82 27.46
N SER A 173 -11.11 -11.75 28.63
CA SER A 173 -10.70 -10.50 29.29
C SER A 173 -9.34 -10.00 28.84
N SER A 174 -8.57 -10.81 28.09
CA SER A 174 -7.21 -10.50 27.67
C SER A 174 -7.18 -9.71 26.36
N ARG A 175 -7.99 -8.65 26.24
CA ARG A 175 -8.17 -7.88 25.01
C ARG A 175 -8.20 -6.38 25.26
N CYS A 176 -7.64 -5.62 24.32
CA CYS A 176 -7.82 -4.18 24.20
C CYS A 176 -7.87 -3.77 22.73
N ILE A 177 -8.14 -2.49 22.47
CA ILE A 177 -8.03 -1.90 21.13
C ILE A 177 -6.62 -1.36 20.95
N GLN A 178 -5.89 -1.83 19.94
CA GLN A 178 -4.57 -1.33 19.58
C GLN A 178 -4.58 -0.82 18.14
N ALA A 179 -3.65 0.07 17.78
CA ALA A 179 -3.49 0.44 16.39
C ALA A 179 -2.81 -0.71 15.61
N TRP A 180 -3.21 -0.90 14.37
CA TRP A 180 -2.47 -1.71 13.40
C TRP A 180 -1.83 -0.84 12.31
N ARG A 181 -2.34 0.39 12.10
CA ARG A 181 -1.71 1.41 11.25
C ARG A 181 -1.83 2.79 11.89
N TRP A 182 -0.72 3.51 11.97
CA TRP A 182 -0.67 4.96 12.20
C TRP A 182 -0.29 5.63 10.87
N ASN A 183 -1.25 6.29 10.23
CA ASN A 183 -0.99 7.06 9.03
C ASN A 183 -0.31 8.39 9.38
N LEU A 184 0.53 8.89 8.48
CA LEU A 184 1.15 10.21 8.60
C LEU A 184 0.04 11.25 8.75
N ASP A 185 0.10 12.09 9.77
CA ASP A 185 -0.93 13.10 9.98
C ASP A 185 -0.44 14.50 10.32
N TYR A 186 0.85 14.63 10.63
CA TYR A 186 1.50 15.90 10.85
C TYR A 186 2.94 15.88 10.33
N VAL A 187 3.31 16.96 9.63
CA VAL A 187 4.69 17.24 9.21
C VAL A 187 5.03 18.67 9.63
N GLU A 188 6.22 18.87 10.21
CA GLU A 188 6.75 20.19 10.58
C GLU A 188 8.23 20.28 10.19
N ASP A 189 8.61 21.34 9.48
CA ASP A 189 10.03 21.62 9.20
C ASP A 189 10.70 22.39 10.35
N ALA A 190 12.03 22.52 10.29
CA ALA A 190 12.82 23.23 11.31
C ALA A 190 12.43 24.73 11.47
N ASN A 191 11.69 25.31 10.51
CA ASN A 191 11.22 26.69 10.54
C ASN A 191 9.78 26.81 11.06
N GLY A 192 9.19 25.72 11.52
CA GLY A 192 7.82 25.65 12.04
C GLY A 192 6.74 25.78 10.95
N ASN A 193 7.09 25.60 9.68
CA ASN A 193 6.08 25.43 8.63
C ASN A 193 5.50 24.01 8.75
N ALA A 194 4.22 23.82 8.45
CA ALA A 194 3.56 22.56 8.68
C ALA A 194 2.57 22.12 7.59
N ALA A 195 2.31 20.81 7.58
CA ALA A 195 1.26 20.14 6.83
C ALA A 195 0.49 19.15 7.71
N MET A 196 -0.82 19.01 7.45
CA MET A 196 -1.74 18.13 8.14
C MET A 196 -2.45 17.21 7.15
N TYR A 197 -2.58 15.93 7.47
CA TYR A 197 -3.17 14.91 6.59
C TYR A 197 -4.38 14.29 7.27
N TYR A 198 -5.50 14.17 6.54
CA TYR A 198 -6.79 13.75 7.07
C TYR A 198 -7.33 12.58 6.27
N TYR A 199 -8.01 11.66 6.96
CA TYR A 199 -8.40 10.36 6.41
C TYR A 199 -9.89 10.09 6.60
N ASN A 200 -10.44 9.21 5.76
CA ASN A 200 -11.70 8.54 6.01
C ASN A 200 -11.40 7.13 6.51
N LYS A 201 -12.07 6.71 7.58
CA LYS A 201 -12.01 5.33 8.10
C LYS A 201 -13.10 4.47 7.46
N GLU A 202 -12.74 3.23 7.14
CA GLU A 202 -13.68 2.17 6.82
C GLU A 202 -13.74 1.18 7.98
N THR A 203 -14.88 1.10 8.66
CA THR A 203 -15.06 0.19 9.80
C THR A 203 -15.76 -1.10 9.38
N ASN A 204 -15.50 -2.16 10.13
CA ASN A 204 -16.19 -3.44 9.99
C ASN A 204 -16.36 -4.07 11.38
N TYR A 205 -17.16 -5.12 11.45
CA TYR A 205 -17.35 -5.91 12.67
C TYR A 205 -16.94 -7.36 12.44
N TYR A 206 -16.73 -8.10 13.52
CA TYR A 206 -16.60 -9.56 13.49
C TYR A 206 -17.01 -10.15 14.84
N ASN A 207 -17.32 -11.44 14.87
CA ASN A 207 -17.59 -12.17 16.12
C ASN A 207 -16.29 -12.52 16.84
N ALA A 208 -16.00 -11.83 17.94
CA ALA A 208 -14.80 -12.10 18.72
C ALA A 208 -14.88 -13.42 19.48
N ASN A 209 -13.72 -14.04 19.73
CA ASN A 209 -13.56 -15.16 20.67
C ASN A 209 -14.44 -16.39 20.33
N LEU A 210 -14.61 -16.71 19.04
CA LEU A 210 -15.54 -17.76 18.55
C LEU A 210 -16.97 -17.65 19.11
N GLY A 211 -17.35 -16.46 19.60
CA GLY A 211 -18.67 -16.19 20.17
C GLY A 211 -19.62 -15.58 19.15
N SER A 212 -20.56 -14.79 19.67
CA SER A 212 -21.51 -13.96 18.92
C SER A 212 -21.39 -12.47 19.27
N THR A 213 -20.30 -12.08 19.96
CA THR A 213 -20.04 -10.70 20.34
C THR A 213 -19.41 -9.96 19.16
N LEU A 214 -20.19 -9.09 18.52
CA LEU A 214 -19.70 -8.19 17.49
C LEU A 214 -18.76 -7.16 18.10
N VAL A 215 -17.54 -7.10 17.58
CA VAL A 215 -16.55 -6.08 17.94
C VAL A 215 -16.19 -5.27 16.71
N GLN A 216 -16.08 -3.96 16.88
CA GLN A 216 -15.71 -3.03 15.80
C GLN A 216 -14.20 -3.01 15.62
N TYR A 217 -13.75 -2.78 14.38
CA TYR A 217 -12.40 -2.41 14.03
C TYR A 217 -12.40 -1.51 12.79
N VAL A 218 -11.28 -0.83 12.55
CA VAL A 218 -11.02 -0.11 11.31
C VAL A 218 -10.37 -1.10 10.34
N ARG A 219 -11.09 -1.51 9.29
CA ARG A 219 -10.60 -2.47 8.29
C ARG A 219 -9.70 -1.85 7.22
N GLY A 220 -9.67 -0.52 7.17
CA GLY A 220 -8.91 0.27 6.20
C GLY A 220 -9.38 1.71 6.17
N GLY A 221 -9.00 2.45 5.14
CA GLY A 221 -9.38 3.83 4.95
C GLY A 221 -8.71 4.44 3.73
N SER A 222 -8.91 5.73 3.54
CA SER A 222 -8.35 6.49 2.42
C SER A 222 -7.96 7.90 2.86
N LEU A 223 -6.90 8.45 2.27
CA LEU A 223 -6.57 9.85 2.45
C LEU A 223 -7.70 10.70 1.88
N LYS A 224 -8.23 11.63 2.67
CA LYS A 224 -9.34 12.53 2.35
C LYS A 224 -8.80 13.85 1.80
N ARG A 225 -7.82 14.43 2.49
CA ARG A 225 -7.22 15.72 2.13
C ARG A 225 -5.88 15.94 2.83
N ILE A 226 -5.08 16.82 2.25
CA ILE A 226 -3.85 17.35 2.85
C ILE A 226 -3.98 18.87 2.89
N GLU A 227 -3.70 19.48 4.03
CA GLU A 227 -3.64 20.93 4.22
C GLU A 227 -2.20 21.34 4.52
N TYR A 228 -1.67 22.31 3.78
CA TYR A 228 -0.27 22.73 3.91
C TYR A 228 -0.11 24.23 3.65
N GLY A 229 1.08 24.75 3.92
CA GLY A 229 1.27 26.19 4.13
C GLY A 229 0.70 26.65 5.48
N LEU A 230 0.66 25.74 6.46
CA LEU A 230 0.38 26.04 7.86
C LEU A 230 1.67 26.45 8.59
N THR A 231 1.55 27.00 9.80
CA THR A 231 2.68 27.33 10.66
C THR A 231 2.34 27.03 12.12
N ASN A 232 3.29 26.44 12.86
CA ASN A 232 3.20 26.15 14.30
C ASN A 232 3.98 27.16 15.17
N ARG A 233 4.47 28.27 14.61
CA ARG A 233 5.31 29.25 15.32
C ARG A 233 4.67 29.89 16.56
N SER A 234 3.34 29.90 16.65
CA SER A 234 2.58 30.41 17.81
C SER A 234 2.10 29.31 18.76
N GLY A 235 2.61 28.08 18.60
CA GLY A 235 2.18 26.91 19.39
C GLY A 235 0.84 26.32 18.96
N SER A 236 0.31 26.73 17.81
CA SER A 236 -0.90 26.16 17.21
C SER A 236 -0.82 26.19 15.69
N VAL A 237 -1.06 25.05 15.06
CA VAL A 237 -1.21 24.95 13.59
C VAL A 237 -2.59 25.41 13.11
N TYR A 238 -3.50 25.66 14.06
CA TYR A 238 -4.88 26.06 13.80
C TYR A 238 -5.10 27.58 13.91
N GLY A 239 -4.04 28.36 14.15
CA GLY A 239 -4.11 29.81 14.28
C GLY A 239 -4.45 30.55 12.98
N ALA A 240 -4.23 29.92 11.83
CA ALA A 240 -4.60 30.42 10.51
C ALA A 240 -5.01 29.27 9.60
N SER A 241 -5.87 29.55 8.61
CA SER A 241 -6.23 28.56 7.59
C SER A 241 -5.06 28.27 6.64
N ALA A 242 -4.99 27.04 6.14
CA ALA A 242 -4.00 26.64 5.14
C ALA A 242 -4.06 27.53 3.88
N THR A 243 -2.89 27.82 3.30
CA THR A 243 -2.77 28.55 2.02
C THR A 243 -2.87 27.62 0.81
N ALA A 244 -2.79 26.30 1.03
CA ALA A 244 -2.93 25.31 -0.01
C ALA A 244 -3.52 23.99 0.52
N LYS A 245 -4.19 23.26 -0.38
CA LYS A 245 -4.92 22.04 -0.05
C LYS A 245 -4.91 21.07 -1.22
N ILE A 246 -4.80 19.78 -0.93
CA ILE A 246 -5.03 18.69 -1.89
C ILE A 246 -6.24 17.90 -1.40
N GLU A 247 -7.24 17.70 -2.24
CA GLU A 247 -8.44 16.90 -1.93
C GLU A 247 -8.46 15.62 -2.76
N PHE A 248 -8.81 14.52 -2.10
CA PHE A 248 -8.92 13.20 -2.72
C PHE A 248 -10.40 12.83 -2.74
N THR A 249 -10.94 12.62 -3.94
CA THR A 249 -12.33 12.20 -4.13
C THR A 249 -12.39 10.71 -4.45
N MET A 250 -13.20 9.98 -3.69
CA MET A 250 -13.35 8.53 -3.83
C MET A 250 -14.73 8.17 -4.38
N ALA A 251 -14.81 7.01 -5.02
CA ALA A 251 -16.06 6.34 -5.38
C ALA A 251 -16.07 4.88 -4.88
N GLU A 252 -17.23 4.23 -4.93
CA GLU A 252 -17.32 2.79 -4.68
C GLU A 252 -16.58 2.00 -5.78
N ARG A 253 -16.01 0.86 -5.38
CA ARG A 253 -15.40 -0.20 -6.22
C ARG A 253 -16.45 -1.03 -6.99
N CYS A 254 -17.53 -0.38 -7.37
CA CYS A 254 -18.69 -1.00 -7.98
C CYS A 254 -18.79 -0.69 -9.47
N ILE A 255 -19.38 -1.62 -10.20
CA ILE A 255 -19.72 -1.48 -11.62
C ILE A 255 -21.16 -0.94 -11.74
N PRO A 256 -21.36 0.35 -12.07
CA PRO A 256 -22.70 0.89 -12.26
C PRO A 256 -23.33 0.35 -13.56
N THR A 257 -24.66 0.33 -13.60
CA THR A 257 -25.44 0.07 -14.82
C THR A 257 -26.51 1.16 -14.98
N SER A 258 -27.26 1.13 -16.09
CA SER A 258 -28.41 2.04 -16.27
C SER A 258 -29.48 1.89 -15.18
N ALA A 259 -29.52 0.75 -14.47
CA ALA A 259 -30.45 0.46 -13.39
C ALA A 259 -29.79 0.37 -11.99
N PHE A 260 -28.47 0.57 -11.89
CA PHE A 260 -27.72 0.38 -10.64
C PHE A 260 -26.69 1.49 -10.40
N THR A 261 -26.83 2.21 -9.29
CA THR A 261 -26.09 3.46 -9.02
C THR A 261 -24.85 3.31 -8.15
N CYS A 262 -24.54 2.10 -7.65
CA CYS A 262 -23.44 1.87 -6.71
C CYS A 262 -23.50 2.69 -5.41
N ALA A 263 -24.70 3.08 -4.96
CA ALA A 263 -24.85 3.75 -3.67
C ALA A 263 -24.34 2.86 -2.53
N GLU A 264 -23.76 3.48 -1.49
CA GLU A 264 -23.08 2.72 -0.42
C GLU A 264 -24.00 1.72 0.29
N ALA A 265 -25.28 2.08 0.47
CA ALA A 265 -26.29 1.23 1.09
C ALA A 265 -26.67 0.00 0.25
N LEU A 266 -26.29 -0.02 -1.04
CA LEU A 266 -26.55 -1.15 -1.94
C LEU A 266 -25.47 -2.23 -1.85
N PHE A 267 -24.43 -2.06 -1.02
CA PHE A 267 -23.44 -3.10 -0.75
C PHE A 267 -24.03 -4.18 0.17
N THR A 268 -24.81 -5.08 -0.44
CA THR A 268 -25.51 -6.18 0.22
C THR A 268 -25.15 -7.51 -0.44
N ALA A 269 -25.44 -8.62 0.21
CA ALA A 269 -25.19 -9.95 -0.34
C ALA A 269 -25.88 -10.18 -1.70
N ALA A 270 -27.11 -9.68 -1.86
CA ALA A 270 -27.85 -9.78 -3.11
C ALA A 270 -27.20 -9.00 -4.27
N ASN A 271 -26.46 -7.95 -3.96
CA ASN A 271 -25.82 -7.06 -4.94
C ASN A 271 -24.31 -7.27 -5.04
N ALA A 272 -23.76 -8.32 -4.41
CA ALA A 272 -22.32 -8.56 -4.34
C ALA A 272 -21.66 -8.63 -5.73
N ILE A 273 -22.39 -9.09 -6.74
CA ILE A 273 -21.92 -9.18 -8.14
C ILE A 273 -21.47 -7.83 -8.72
N TYR A 274 -21.98 -6.70 -8.21
CA TYR A 274 -21.57 -5.38 -8.67
C TYR A 274 -20.25 -4.90 -8.08
N TRP A 275 -19.72 -5.54 -7.04
CA TRP A 275 -18.40 -5.27 -6.44
C TRP A 275 -17.46 -6.47 -6.65
N PRO A 276 -16.94 -6.65 -7.87
CA PRO A 276 -16.30 -7.90 -8.26
C PRO A 276 -14.97 -8.17 -7.55
N ASP A 277 -14.32 -7.15 -6.99
CA ASP A 277 -13.04 -7.26 -6.29
C ASP A 277 -13.14 -6.90 -4.80
N THR A 278 -14.35 -6.85 -4.25
CA THR A 278 -14.58 -6.51 -2.84
C THR A 278 -15.33 -7.65 -2.14
N PRO A 279 -14.78 -8.25 -1.07
CA PRO A 279 -15.34 -9.45 -0.47
C PRO A 279 -16.57 -9.14 0.39
N GLN A 280 -17.76 -9.14 -0.22
CA GLN A 280 -19.01 -8.82 0.46
C GLN A 280 -19.32 -9.78 1.62
N ASP A 281 -18.96 -11.05 1.48
CA ASP A 281 -19.10 -12.10 2.49
C ASP A 281 -18.31 -11.82 3.77
N GLN A 282 -17.26 -11.01 3.67
CA GLN A 282 -16.41 -10.59 4.78
C GLN A 282 -16.96 -9.35 5.53
N ALA A 283 -18.08 -8.78 5.08
CA ALA A 283 -18.69 -7.61 5.67
C ALA A 283 -19.68 -7.97 6.78
N CYS A 284 -19.47 -7.42 7.97
CA CYS A 284 -20.42 -7.50 9.08
C CYS A 284 -20.80 -6.10 9.57
N ALA A 285 -22.11 -5.92 9.80
CA ALA A 285 -22.65 -4.71 10.39
C ALA A 285 -22.50 -4.71 11.92
N ALA A 286 -22.81 -3.57 12.54
CA ALA A 286 -22.80 -3.41 14.01
C ALA A 286 -23.81 -4.31 14.74
N SER A 287 -24.78 -4.86 14.02
CA SER A 287 -25.82 -5.75 14.53
C SER A 287 -26.25 -6.73 13.45
N GLY A 288 -26.90 -7.83 13.85
CA GLY A 288 -27.41 -8.85 12.95
C GLY A 288 -26.48 -10.06 12.85
N VAL A 289 -26.73 -10.90 11.84
CA VAL A 289 -25.95 -12.13 11.62
C VAL A 289 -24.61 -11.78 10.97
N CYS A 290 -23.53 -12.25 11.59
CA CYS A 290 -22.17 -12.20 11.08
C CYS A 290 -21.59 -13.61 11.18
N ASN A 291 -20.96 -14.09 10.12
CA ASN A 291 -20.31 -15.41 10.07
C ASN A 291 -18.79 -15.31 9.97
N ASN A 292 -18.22 -14.20 10.44
CA ASN A 292 -16.79 -13.93 10.42
C ASN A 292 -16.28 -13.86 11.86
N TRP A 293 -15.23 -14.64 12.16
CA TRP A 293 -14.61 -14.74 13.49
C TRP A 293 -13.17 -14.19 13.53
N ALA A 294 -12.83 -13.38 12.53
CA ALA A 294 -11.55 -12.70 12.40
C ALA A 294 -11.79 -11.31 11.80
N PRO A 295 -10.92 -10.33 12.09
CA PRO A 295 -10.87 -9.12 11.27
C PRO A 295 -10.40 -9.46 9.84
N SER A 296 -10.94 -8.75 8.86
CA SER A 296 -10.60 -8.84 7.45
C SER A 296 -10.35 -7.43 6.91
N PHE A 297 -9.30 -7.27 6.09
CA PHE A 297 -8.82 -5.96 5.65
C PHE A 297 -9.01 -5.80 4.15
N TRP A 298 -9.82 -4.82 3.76
CA TRP A 298 -10.19 -4.54 2.38
C TRP A 298 -10.88 -3.18 2.33
N SER A 299 -10.90 -2.56 1.16
CA SER A 299 -11.52 -1.26 0.91
C SER A 299 -12.64 -1.38 -0.10
N ARG A 300 -13.67 -0.55 0.08
CA ARG A 300 -14.73 -0.33 -0.91
C ARG A 300 -14.46 0.88 -1.80
N LYS A 301 -13.40 1.61 -1.52
CA LYS A 301 -13.13 2.92 -2.13
C LYS A 301 -12.04 2.81 -3.18
N ARG A 302 -12.25 3.54 -4.27
CA ARG A 302 -11.24 3.82 -5.29
C ARG A 302 -11.10 5.34 -5.48
N LEU A 303 -9.88 5.81 -5.73
CA LEU A 303 -9.60 7.22 -5.99
C LEU A 303 -10.05 7.58 -7.40
N ILE A 304 -10.95 8.56 -7.55
CA ILE A 304 -11.43 8.99 -8.87
C ILE A 304 -10.95 10.39 -9.24
N ARG A 305 -10.52 11.20 -8.27
CA ARG A 305 -10.03 12.55 -8.55
C ARG A 305 -9.09 13.05 -7.46
N VAL A 306 -8.04 13.77 -7.88
CA VAL A 306 -7.18 14.58 -7.01
C VAL A 306 -7.33 16.03 -7.43
N ASP A 307 -7.85 16.88 -6.55
CA ASP A 307 -8.04 18.31 -6.78
C ASP A 307 -7.02 19.11 -5.96
N MET A 308 -6.34 20.05 -6.58
CA MET A 308 -5.33 20.88 -5.93
C MET A 308 -5.77 22.34 -5.88
N TYR A 309 -5.55 22.97 -4.71
CA TYR A 309 -5.98 24.32 -4.42
C TYR A 309 -4.83 25.12 -3.79
N ALA A 310 -4.74 26.40 -4.14
CA ALA A 310 -3.88 27.35 -3.44
C ALA A 310 -4.50 28.76 -3.44
N GLY A 311 -4.05 29.62 -2.53
CA GLY A 311 -4.49 31.00 -2.44
C GLY A 311 -4.26 31.61 -1.07
N GLN A 312 -5.00 32.67 -0.77
CA GLN A 312 -4.98 33.28 0.56
C GLN A 312 -5.77 32.43 1.56
N PRO A 313 -5.42 32.46 2.86
CA PRO A 313 -6.19 31.79 3.90
C PRO A 313 -7.69 32.13 3.79
N GLY A 314 -8.53 31.10 3.68
CA GLY A 314 -9.99 31.25 3.53
C GLY A 314 -10.49 31.59 2.12
N SER A 315 -9.60 31.75 1.13
CA SER A 315 -9.96 32.03 -0.27
C SER A 315 -9.12 31.23 -1.25
N LEU A 316 -9.11 29.91 -1.07
CA LEU A 316 -8.39 28.99 -1.97
C LEU A 316 -9.07 28.92 -3.34
N LYS A 317 -8.26 28.88 -4.40
CA LYS A 317 -8.69 28.66 -5.79
C LYS A 317 -8.21 27.31 -6.26
N LYS A 318 -9.05 26.63 -7.05
CA LYS A 318 -8.68 25.37 -7.69
C LYS A 318 -7.66 25.69 -8.78
N LEU A 319 -6.55 24.96 -8.82
CA LEU A 319 -5.48 25.12 -9.80
C LEU A 319 -5.42 23.94 -10.75
N ASP A 320 -5.46 22.73 -10.21
CA ASP A 320 -5.30 21.50 -10.99
C ASP A 320 -6.32 20.44 -10.55
N SER A 321 -6.68 19.58 -11.49
CA SER A 321 -7.53 18.41 -11.28
C SER A 321 -6.98 17.24 -12.07
N TYR A 322 -6.76 16.11 -11.40
CA TYR A 322 -6.39 14.85 -12.03
C TYR A 322 -7.56 13.88 -11.87
N ALA A 323 -8.29 13.61 -12.95
CA ALA A 323 -9.36 12.62 -12.96
C ALA A 323 -8.78 11.25 -13.33
N LEU A 324 -9.15 10.21 -12.56
CA LEU A 324 -8.71 8.83 -12.78
C LEU A 324 -9.87 8.02 -13.34
N GLU A 325 -9.68 7.40 -14.50
CA GLU A 325 -10.62 6.43 -15.04
C GLU A 325 -10.13 5.02 -14.76
N GLN A 326 -10.99 4.20 -14.17
CA GLN A 326 -10.70 2.78 -13.93
C GLN A 326 -11.79 1.86 -14.49
N SER A 327 -11.42 0.61 -14.70
CA SER A 327 -12.32 -0.46 -15.12
C SER A 327 -12.06 -1.77 -14.38
N TYR A 328 -12.92 -2.75 -14.63
CA TYR A 328 -12.79 -4.14 -14.21
C TYR A 328 -12.77 -5.04 -15.44
N PRO A 329 -11.58 -5.30 -16.03
CA PRO A 329 -11.45 -6.15 -17.22
C PRO A 329 -12.12 -7.52 -17.03
N ASP A 330 -12.66 -8.09 -18.10
CA ASP A 330 -13.33 -9.40 -18.09
C ASP A 330 -12.35 -10.57 -18.22
N ASP A 331 -11.12 -10.33 -18.69
CA ASP A 331 -10.11 -11.39 -18.83
C ASP A 331 -9.47 -11.72 -17.47
N GLY A 332 -9.71 -12.94 -16.99
CA GLY A 332 -9.27 -13.41 -15.67
C GLY A 332 -10.18 -12.95 -14.53
N ASP A 333 -9.67 -13.01 -13.30
CA ASP A 333 -10.40 -12.50 -12.15
C ASP A 333 -10.46 -10.97 -12.19
N LYS A 334 -11.66 -10.43 -12.02
CA LYS A 334 -11.91 -8.99 -12.05
C LYS A 334 -11.14 -8.27 -10.94
N ALA A 335 -10.27 -7.36 -11.35
CA ALA A 335 -9.49 -6.51 -10.46
C ALA A 335 -9.51 -5.07 -10.99
N LEU A 336 -9.52 -4.10 -10.07
CA LEU A 336 -9.48 -2.67 -10.43
C LEU A 336 -8.25 -2.36 -11.30
N TRP A 337 -8.46 -1.82 -12.50
CA TRP A 337 -7.42 -1.43 -13.44
C TRP A 337 -7.48 0.07 -13.74
N LEU A 338 -6.35 0.77 -13.65
CA LEU A 338 -6.27 2.18 -14.03
C LEU A 338 -6.15 2.28 -15.56
N LYS A 339 -7.15 2.88 -16.21
CA LYS A 339 -7.18 3.08 -17.67
C LYS A 339 -6.52 4.38 -18.08
N SER A 340 -6.78 5.45 -17.35
CA SER A 340 -6.27 6.77 -17.72
C SER A 340 -6.20 7.74 -16.54
N ILE A 341 -5.39 8.77 -16.72
CA ILE A 341 -5.37 9.97 -15.92
C ILE A 341 -5.56 11.16 -16.85
N THR A 342 -6.53 12.01 -16.57
CA THR A 342 -6.79 13.25 -17.30
C THR A 342 -6.48 14.44 -16.43
N HIS A 343 -5.62 15.34 -16.92
CA HIS A 343 -5.28 16.57 -16.24
C HIS A 343 -6.12 17.74 -16.76
N THR A 344 -6.62 18.57 -15.84
CA THR A 344 -7.29 19.84 -16.14
C THR A 344 -6.70 20.94 -15.28
N GLY A 345 -6.11 21.94 -15.92
CA GLY A 345 -5.63 23.17 -15.28
C GLY A 345 -6.71 24.24 -15.25
N TYR A 346 -6.67 25.12 -14.24
CA TYR A 346 -7.63 26.18 -14.02
C TYR A 346 -6.94 27.54 -13.85
N THR A 347 -7.52 28.58 -14.44
CA THR A 347 -7.13 29.97 -14.19
C THR A 347 -7.72 30.47 -12.87
N GLU A 348 -7.25 31.62 -12.38
CA GLU A 348 -7.81 32.28 -11.20
C GLU A 348 -9.31 32.61 -11.33
N SER A 349 -9.77 32.92 -12.54
CA SER A 349 -11.19 33.18 -12.85
C SER A 349 -12.04 31.89 -12.95
N GLY A 350 -11.41 30.71 -12.86
CA GLY A 350 -12.06 29.41 -12.95
C GLY A 350 -12.20 28.86 -14.37
N ALA A 351 -11.60 29.51 -15.39
CA ALA A 351 -11.57 28.94 -16.74
C ALA A 351 -10.68 27.69 -16.75
N ALA A 352 -11.15 26.63 -17.40
CA ALA A 352 -10.48 25.33 -17.40
C ALA A 352 -9.89 24.99 -18.77
N LEU A 353 -8.72 24.36 -18.78
CA LEU A 353 -8.11 23.74 -19.95
C LEU A 353 -7.82 22.27 -19.63
N THR A 354 -8.41 21.36 -20.39
CA THR A 354 -8.25 19.91 -20.22
C THR A 354 -7.30 19.36 -21.26
N GLU A 355 -6.29 18.62 -20.80
CA GLU A 355 -5.30 17.95 -21.65
C GLU A 355 -5.85 16.59 -22.13
N PRO A 356 -5.34 16.06 -23.26
CA PRO A 356 -5.60 14.68 -23.64
C PRO A 356 -5.19 13.71 -22.52
N PRO A 357 -5.93 12.61 -22.28
CA PRO A 357 -5.61 11.69 -21.20
C PRO A 357 -4.28 10.96 -21.41
N VAL A 358 -3.52 10.77 -20.34
CA VAL A 358 -2.52 9.69 -20.29
C VAL A 358 -3.26 8.37 -20.18
N THR A 359 -3.01 7.41 -21.07
CA THR A 359 -3.71 6.11 -21.07
C THR A 359 -2.77 4.95 -20.85
N PHE A 360 -3.28 3.89 -20.21
CA PHE A 360 -2.54 2.70 -19.82
C PHE A 360 -3.17 1.46 -20.44
N ASN A 361 -2.41 0.78 -21.29
CA ASN A 361 -2.77 -0.53 -21.81
C ASN A 361 -2.12 -1.63 -20.97
N GLY A 362 -2.83 -2.75 -20.86
CA GLY A 362 -2.41 -3.89 -20.07
C GLY A 362 -1.99 -5.08 -20.93
N ILE A 363 -1.27 -6.01 -20.31
CA ILE A 363 -1.10 -7.40 -20.76
C ILE A 363 -1.42 -8.32 -19.59
N LEU A 364 -2.12 -9.42 -19.85
CA LEU A 364 -2.46 -10.42 -18.85
C LEU A 364 -1.34 -11.46 -18.75
N MET A 365 -0.84 -11.71 -17.54
CA MET A 365 0.24 -12.68 -17.31
C MET A 365 -0.01 -13.48 -16.02
N ASP A 366 0.33 -14.76 -16.04
CA ASP A 366 0.10 -15.68 -14.92
C ASP A 366 1.07 -15.40 -13.78
N ASN A 367 0.55 -15.19 -12.58
CA ASN A 367 1.35 -15.20 -11.36
C ASN A 367 1.64 -16.62 -10.90
N ARG A 368 0.67 -17.54 -10.91
CA ARG A 368 0.88 -18.94 -10.50
C ARG A 368 1.33 -19.79 -11.68
N VAL A 369 2.26 -20.73 -11.45
CA VAL A 369 2.69 -21.70 -12.46
C VAL A 369 1.52 -22.63 -12.80
N ASP A 370 1.00 -22.52 -14.01
CA ASP A 370 -0.16 -23.29 -14.47
C ASP A 370 0.10 -24.80 -14.43
N GLY A 371 -0.91 -25.55 -13.96
CA GLY A 371 -0.93 -27.00 -13.92
C GLY A 371 -0.09 -27.64 -12.80
N TYR A 372 0.76 -26.88 -12.10
CA TYR A 372 1.48 -27.41 -10.94
C TYR A 372 0.47 -27.78 -9.85
N ARG A 373 0.52 -29.04 -9.38
CA ARG A 373 -0.48 -29.61 -8.44
C ARG A 373 -1.94 -29.49 -8.91
N ALA A 374 -2.17 -29.46 -10.23
CA ALA A 374 -3.50 -29.28 -10.84
C ALA A 374 -4.18 -27.95 -10.45
N LEU A 375 -3.39 -26.94 -10.10
CA LEU A 375 -3.87 -25.58 -9.84
C LEU A 375 -3.84 -24.76 -11.13
N ALA A 376 -4.92 -24.01 -11.38
CA ALA A 376 -5.08 -23.11 -12.54
C ALA A 376 -4.04 -21.96 -12.55
N PRO A 377 -3.86 -21.14 -13.58
CA PRO A 377 -3.05 -19.94 -13.44
C PRO A 377 -3.76 -18.90 -12.54
N MET A 378 -3.00 -17.93 -12.03
CA MET A 378 -3.56 -16.70 -11.42
C MET A 378 -3.28 -15.54 -12.35
N LEU A 379 -4.26 -15.15 -13.16
CA LEU A 379 -4.07 -14.16 -14.22
C LEU A 379 -4.09 -12.74 -13.64
N MET A 380 -3.05 -11.95 -13.92
CA MET A 380 -2.89 -10.59 -13.39
C MET A 380 -2.43 -9.61 -14.47
N TRP A 381 -3.11 -8.47 -14.56
CA TRP A 381 -2.80 -7.39 -15.51
C TRP A 381 -1.52 -6.64 -15.12
N ARG A 382 -0.69 -6.35 -16.12
CA ARG A 382 0.52 -5.51 -16.03
C ARG A 382 0.51 -4.44 -17.11
N VAL A 383 1.08 -3.26 -16.83
CA VAL A 383 1.15 -2.17 -17.83
C VAL A 383 2.09 -2.60 -18.96
N SER A 384 1.57 -2.65 -20.18
CA SER A 384 2.30 -3.01 -21.40
C SER A 384 2.61 -1.79 -22.27
N SER A 385 1.79 -0.74 -22.20
CA SER A 385 2.12 0.54 -22.82
C SER A 385 1.44 1.72 -22.15
N ILE A 386 2.04 2.89 -22.29
CA ILE A 386 1.55 4.19 -21.82
C ILE A 386 1.46 5.11 -23.03
N VAL A 387 0.32 5.75 -23.27
CA VAL A 387 0.20 6.86 -24.23
C VAL A 387 0.17 8.15 -23.44
N ALA A 388 1.12 9.04 -23.68
CA ALA A 388 1.24 10.33 -23.00
C ALA A 388 0.29 11.38 -23.61
N GLU A 389 0.14 12.52 -22.93
CA GLU A 389 -0.74 13.64 -23.30
C GLU A 389 -0.37 14.23 -24.68
N ASN A 390 0.90 14.18 -25.04
CA ASN A 390 1.42 14.60 -26.35
C ASN A 390 1.35 13.50 -27.43
N GLY A 391 0.76 12.35 -27.13
CA GLY A 391 0.63 11.21 -28.02
C GLY A 391 1.84 10.26 -28.06
N ALA A 392 2.96 10.56 -27.40
CA ALA A 392 4.11 9.65 -27.35
C ALA A 392 3.72 8.32 -26.68
N VAL A 393 4.20 7.20 -27.23
CA VAL A 393 3.88 5.85 -26.74
C VAL A 393 5.10 5.23 -26.09
N THR A 394 5.01 4.88 -24.82
CA THR A 394 6.03 4.10 -24.11
C THR A 394 5.58 2.65 -23.95
N GLN A 395 6.27 1.72 -24.57
CA GLN A 395 6.02 0.27 -24.52
C GLN A 395 6.92 -0.39 -23.49
N VAL A 396 6.39 -1.34 -22.73
CA VAL A 396 7.12 -2.16 -21.75
C VAL A 396 7.09 -3.61 -22.20
N THR A 397 8.26 -4.21 -22.34
CA THR A 397 8.43 -5.63 -22.65
C THR A 397 8.90 -6.37 -21.40
N TYR A 398 8.13 -7.38 -21.00
CA TYR A 398 8.48 -8.27 -19.89
C TYR A 398 9.07 -9.58 -20.41
N SER A 399 9.86 -10.24 -19.57
CA SER A 399 10.34 -11.59 -19.83
C SER A 399 9.19 -12.58 -20.00
N THR A 400 9.44 -13.64 -20.77
CA THR A 400 8.56 -14.79 -20.85
C THR A 400 8.58 -15.63 -19.55
N LYS A 401 7.60 -16.54 -19.42
CA LYS A 401 7.56 -17.53 -18.33
C LYS A 401 8.81 -18.43 -18.38
N ASP A 402 9.51 -18.57 -17.27
CA ASP A 402 10.68 -19.47 -17.16
C ASP A 402 10.30 -20.88 -16.68
N CYS A 403 9.23 -20.98 -15.87
CA CYS A 403 8.81 -22.24 -15.28
C CYS A 403 7.55 -22.82 -15.95
N THR A 404 7.45 -24.14 -15.94
CA THR A 404 6.24 -24.92 -16.21
C THR A 404 6.01 -25.87 -15.05
N ALA A 405 4.86 -26.56 -15.01
CA ALA A 405 4.60 -27.59 -13.99
C ALA A 405 5.70 -28.66 -13.87
N SER A 406 6.46 -28.92 -14.93
CA SER A 406 7.57 -29.89 -14.95
C SER A 406 8.96 -29.28 -14.79
N SER A 407 9.09 -27.95 -14.76
CA SER A 407 10.38 -27.24 -14.68
C SER A 407 10.52 -26.30 -13.48
N VAL A 408 9.59 -26.37 -12.52
CA VAL A 408 9.72 -25.69 -11.23
C VAL A 408 10.93 -26.23 -10.44
N PRO A 409 11.49 -25.44 -9.51
CA PRO A 409 12.51 -25.89 -8.58
C PRO A 409 12.12 -27.15 -7.81
N ASN A 410 13.12 -27.98 -7.50
CA ASN A 410 12.92 -29.15 -6.66
C ASN A 410 12.55 -28.71 -5.24
N THR A 411 11.39 -29.16 -4.75
CA THR A 411 10.89 -28.82 -3.41
C THR A 411 11.77 -29.36 -2.27
N GLY A 412 12.61 -30.36 -2.54
CA GLY A 412 13.61 -30.88 -1.59
C GLY A 412 14.91 -30.07 -1.53
N SER A 413 15.11 -29.10 -2.43
CA SER A 413 16.35 -28.31 -2.54
C SER A 413 16.07 -26.89 -3.01
N LEU A 414 15.11 -26.21 -2.36
CA LEU A 414 14.67 -24.87 -2.74
C LEU A 414 15.77 -23.80 -2.64
N GLN A 415 16.80 -24.04 -1.81
CA GLN A 415 17.97 -23.16 -1.70
C GLN A 415 18.79 -23.06 -3.01
N ASP A 416 18.66 -24.07 -3.88
CA ASP A 416 19.39 -24.15 -5.16
C ASP A 416 18.56 -23.57 -6.32
N ASN A 417 17.52 -22.79 -6.03
CA ASN A 417 16.62 -22.23 -7.03
C ASN A 417 17.35 -21.22 -7.94
N THR A 418 17.56 -21.58 -9.20
CA THR A 418 18.12 -20.72 -10.24
C THR A 418 17.08 -20.23 -11.25
N ARG A 419 15.78 -20.35 -10.95
CA ARG A 419 14.67 -20.05 -11.86
C ARG A 419 13.95 -18.77 -11.48
N ARG A 420 13.26 -18.14 -12.45
CA ARG A 420 12.31 -17.04 -12.26
C ARG A 420 10.92 -17.55 -11.86
N CYS A 421 10.89 -18.52 -10.95
CA CYS A 421 9.71 -18.81 -10.16
C CYS A 421 10.13 -19.10 -8.73
N PHE A 422 9.25 -18.80 -7.78
CA PHE A 422 9.56 -18.86 -6.36
C PHE A 422 8.54 -19.70 -5.59
N PRO A 423 9.02 -20.47 -4.60
CA PRO A 423 8.18 -21.30 -3.76
C PRO A 423 7.40 -20.47 -2.75
N VAL A 424 6.11 -20.75 -2.60
CA VAL A 424 5.27 -20.23 -1.53
C VAL A 424 4.63 -21.42 -0.84
N LYS A 425 4.72 -21.49 0.49
CA LYS A 425 4.04 -22.52 1.26
C LYS A 425 2.76 -21.96 1.87
N TRP A 426 1.63 -22.55 1.53
CA TRP A 426 0.32 -22.07 1.95
C TRP A 426 -0.68 -23.23 2.04
N ALA A 427 -1.73 -23.05 2.83
CA ALA A 427 -2.83 -24.00 2.96
C ALA A 427 -4.05 -23.50 2.17
N SER A 428 -4.61 -24.36 1.32
CA SER A 428 -5.86 -24.04 0.62
C SER A 428 -7.01 -23.83 1.61
N PRO A 429 -8.01 -23.00 1.26
CA PRO A 429 -9.20 -22.84 2.09
C PRO A 429 -9.79 -24.20 2.51
N GLY A 430 -9.99 -24.39 3.82
CA GLY A 430 -10.50 -25.64 4.39
C GLY A 430 -9.47 -26.76 4.59
N GLN A 431 -8.20 -26.55 4.23
CA GLN A 431 -7.12 -27.50 4.47
C GLN A 431 -6.31 -27.11 5.71
N SER A 432 -5.92 -28.09 6.52
CA SER A 432 -5.08 -27.90 7.71
C SER A 432 -3.58 -28.08 7.43
N THR A 433 -3.22 -28.51 6.22
CA THR A 433 -1.82 -28.77 5.83
C THR A 433 -1.39 -27.82 4.73
N SER A 434 -0.28 -27.12 4.96
CA SER A 434 0.33 -26.25 3.96
C SER A 434 1.11 -27.08 2.94
N SER A 435 1.06 -26.68 1.67
CA SER A 435 1.84 -27.26 0.60
C SER A 435 2.60 -26.18 -0.17
N VAL A 436 3.74 -26.57 -0.77
CA VAL A 436 4.50 -25.66 -1.62
C VAL A 436 3.83 -25.56 -2.98
N ASP A 437 3.65 -24.33 -3.44
CA ASP A 437 3.20 -23.92 -4.76
C ASP A 437 4.24 -22.97 -5.38
N PHE A 438 4.18 -22.73 -6.69
CA PHE A 438 5.15 -21.91 -7.40
C PHE A 438 4.51 -20.74 -8.13
N PHE A 439 5.16 -19.59 -8.04
CA PHE A 439 4.72 -18.35 -8.66
C PHE A 439 5.83 -17.75 -9.53
N HIS A 440 5.47 -17.14 -10.64
CA HIS A 440 6.38 -16.52 -11.60
C HIS A 440 6.93 -15.19 -11.10
N LYS A 441 8.20 -14.96 -11.42
CA LYS A 441 8.84 -13.64 -11.33
C LYS A 441 9.08 -13.11 -12.73
N TYR A 442 8.47 -11.97 -13.06
CA TYR A 442 8.73 -11.31 -14.34
C TYR A 442 9.72 -10.17 -14.16
N VAL A 443 10.58 -10.00 -15.14
CA VAL A 443 11.53 -8.88 -15.21
C VAL A 443 11.23 -8.03 -16.45
N VAL A 444 11.53 -6.74 -16.39
CA VAL A 444 11.41 -5.86 -17.56
C VAL A 444 12.64 -6.05 -18.44
N GLU A 445 12.46 -6.44 -19.70
CA GLU A 445 13.53 -6.65 -20.68
C GLU A 445 13.76 -5.43 -21.57
N ALA A 446 12.71 -4.63 -21.82
CA ALA A 446 12.86 -3.39 -22.57
C ALA A 446 11.78 -2.36 -22.23
N VAL A 447 12.16 -1.09 -22.34
CA VAL A 447 11.25 0.06 -22.37
C VAL A 447 11.56 0.87 -23.62
N ARG A 448 10.54 1.09 -24.45
CA ARG A 448 10.69 1.81 -25.73
C ARG A 448 9.70 2.95 -25.83
N THR A 449 10.18 4.18 -26.00
CA THR A 449 9.36 5.37 -26.26
C THR A 449 9.42 5.74 -27.73
N ILE A 450 8.25 5.94 -28.34
CA ILE A 450 8.06 6.13 -29.78
C ILE A 450 7.20 7.37 -29.99
N ASP A 451 7.62 8.20 -30.95
CA ASP A 451 6.76 9.20 -31.56
C ASP A 451 5.92 8.54 -32.67
N PRO A 452 4.60 8.46 -32.55
CA PRO A 452 3.75 7.84 -33.57
C PRO A 452 3.82 8.51 -34.93
N ALA A 453 4.17 9.81 -34.98
CA ALA A 453 4.35 10.54 -36.24
C ALA A 453 5.69 10.20 -36.92
N GLY A 454 6.60 9.52 -36.23
CA GLY A 454 7.90 9.12 -36.75
C GLY A 454 8.86 10.28 -37.02
N VAL A 455 8.58 11.47 -36.46
CA VAL A 455 9.40 12.68 -36.64
C VAL A 455 10.63 12.61 -35.73
N SER A 456 10.50 12.00 -34.57
CA SER A 456 11.59 11.78 -33.61
C SER A 456 12.06 10.31 -33.58
N PRO A 457 13.37 10.04 -33.41
CA PRO A 457 13.87 8.68 -33.26
C PRO A 457 13.33 8.03 -31.97
N SER A 458 13.04 6.73 -32.03
CA SER A 458 12.58 6.00 -30.83
C SER A 458 13.70 5.88 -29.79
N GLN A 459 13.36 6.10 -28.52
CA GLN A 459 14.26 5.87 -27.40
C GLN A 459 14.05 4.45 -26.88
N LEU A 460 15.12 3.67 -26.76
CA LEU A 460 15.06 2.29 -26.26
C LEU A 460 16.02 2.16 -25.08
N SER A 461 15.53 1.57 -23.98
CA SER A 461 16.36 1.03 -22.91
C SER A 461 16.08 -0.46 -22.83
N SER A 462 17.08 -1.30 -23.08
CA SER A 462 16.99 -2.75 -22.87
C SER A 462 17.80 -3.18 -21.66
N TYR A 463 17.36 -4.26 -21.02
CA TYR A 463 17.94 -4.81 -19.80
C TYR A 463 18.29 -6.28 -20.03
N THR A 464 19.53 -6.65 -19.73
CA THR A 464 20.00 -8.04 -19.75
C THR A 464 20.40 -8.43 -18.33
N TYR A 465 19.69 -9.42 -17.79
CA TYR A 465 19.92 -9.96 -16.45
C TYR A 465 20.97 -11.06 -16.54
N VAL A 466 22.17 -10.80 -16.02
CA VAL A 466 23.32 -11.70 -16.15
C VAL A 466 23.34 -12.67 -14.96
N GLY A 467 23.61 -13.95 -15.26
CA GLY A 467 23.61 -15.02 -14.26
C GLY A 467 22.21 -15.53 -13.96
N THR A 468 22.02 -16.03 -12.73
CA THR A 468 20.75 -16.59 -12.25
C THR A 468 20.09 -15.65 -11.24
N PRO A 469 18.76 -15.66 -11.11
CA PRO A 469 18.08 -14.91 -10.06
C PRO A 469 18.52 -15.42 -8.68
N ALA A 470 18.67 -14.50 -7.73
CA ALA A 470 18.97 -14.80 -6.34
C ALA A 470 17.69 -14.80 -5.49
N TRP A 471 17.58 -15.80 -4.63
CA TRP A 471 16.47 -15.98 -3.70
C TRP A 471 17.00 -16.16 -2.28
N HIS A 472 16.40 -15.44 -1.34
CA HIS A 472 16.75 -15.51 0.08
C HIS A 472 15.69 -16.33 0.84
N PHE A 473 16.14 -17.01 1.89
CA PHE A 473 15.26 -17.71 2.81
C PHE A 473 14.39 -16.70 3.56
N ASP A 474 13.11 -16.96 3.68
CA ASP A 474 12.20 -16.03 4.34
C ASP A 474 12.62 -15.82 5.81
N ASP A 475 12.99 -14.58 6.14
CA ASP A 475 13.38 -14.12 7.46
C ASP A 475 12.22 -13.40 8.18
N ASN A 476 11.03 -13.35 7.57
CA ASN A 476 9.86 -12.69 8.14
C ASN A 476 9.38 -13.39 9.41
N GLU A 477 9.45 -12.68 10.54
CA GLU A 477 9.03 -13.15 11.86
C GLU A 477 7.54 -13.49 11.96
N LEU A 478 6.73 -12.96 11.04
CA LEU A 478 5.29 -13.20 10.98
C LEU A 478 4.93 -14.49 10.25
N VAL A 479 5.84 -14.99 9.40
CA VAL A 479 5.66 -16.28 8.74
C VAL A 479 6.12 -17.37 9.70
N LYS A 480 5.26 -18.38 9.90
CA LYS A 480 5.58 -19.54 10.73
C LYS A 480 6.90 -20.14 10.24
N ALA A 481 7.80 -20.46 11.16
CA ALA A 481 9.11 -21.01 10.81
C ALA A 481 9.02 -22.23 9.87
N ALA A 482 7.98 -23.06 10.05
CA ALA A 482 7.73 -24.23 9.21
C ALA A 482 7.19 -23.91 7.79
N ASP A 483 6.68 -22.70 7.56
CA ASP A 483 6.12 -22.24 6.29
C ASP A 483 7.05 -21.31 5.51
N ARG A 484 8.20 -20.94 6.08
CA ARG A 484 9.23 -20.14 5.40
C ARG A 484 9.88 -20.93 4.26
N THR A 485 10.11 -20.24 3.14
CA THR A 485 10.70 -20.81 1.90
C THR A 485 11.76 -19.88 1.33
N TYR A 486 12.47 -20.31 0.28
CA TYR A 486 13.37 -19.45 -0.51
C TYR A 486 12.60 -18.61 -1.52
N GLY A 487 11.65 -17.82 -1.03
CA GLY A 487 10.70 -17.04 -1.83
C GLY A 487 11.05 -15.55 -1.97
N GLN A 488 12.02 -15.03 -1.23
CA GLN A 488 12.34 -13.60 -1.22
C GLN A 488 13.31 -13.26 -2.36
N PHE A 489 12.84 -12.53 -3.37
CA PHE A 489 13.66 -12.15 -4.51
C PHE A 489 14.74 -11.13 -4.13
N ARG A 490 16.01 -11.43 -4.43
CA ARG A 490 17.15 -10.51 -4.20
C ARG A 490 17.71 -9.92 -5.49
N GLY A 491 17.11 -10.19 -6.64
CA GLY A 491 17.56 -9.65 -7.91
C GLY A 491 18.53 -10.56 -8.65
N TYR A 492 19.37 -9.95 -9.48
CA TYR A 492 20.45 -10.60 -10.20
C TYR A 492 21.75 -9.93 -9.81
N GLN A 493 22.86 -10.68 -9.84
CA GLN A 493 24.18 -10.14 -9.53
C GLN A 493 24.55 -8.94 -10.42
N GLN A 494 24.09 -8.95 -11.67
CA GLN A 494 24.33 -7.89 -12.62
C GLN A 494 23.16 -7.72 -13.58
N VAL A 495 22.81 -6.47 -13.87
CA VAL A 495 21.88 -6.09 -14.94
C VAL A 495 22.60 -5.14 -15.89
N GLU A 496 22.80 -5.55 -17.13
CA GLU A 496 23.34 -4.69 -18.18
C GLU A 496 22.20 -3.86 -18.78
N THR A 497 22.38 -2.54 -18.85
CA THR A 497 21.43 -1.64 -19.51
C THR A 497 22.03 -1.13 -20.82
N TRP A 498 21.27 -1.23 -21.91
CA TRP A 498 21.69 -0.71 -23.21
C TRP A 498 20.74 0.36 -23.71
N ARG A 499 21.31 1.47 -24.17
CA ARG A 499 20.60 2.61 -24.77
C ARG A 499 21.30 2.97 -26.09
N PRO A 500 20.65 2.82 -27.26
CA PRO A 500 21.26 3.25 -28.51
C PRO A 500 21.43 4.78 -28.49
N GLY A 501 22.65 5.25 -28.77
CA GLY A 501 22.92 6.68 -28.96
C GLY A 501 22.50 7.14 -30.36
N PRO A 502 22.25 8.44 -30.57
CA PRO A 502 21.77 8.95 -31.85
C PRO A 502 22.77 8.84 -33.02
N VAL A 503 24.07 8.64 -32.76
CA VAL A 503 25.10 8.52 -33.82
C VAL A 503 26.21 7.49 -33.51
N ILE A 504 26.34 7.00 -32.27
CA ILE A 504 27.31 5.96 -31.86
C ILE A 504 26.67 5.14 -30.73
N PRO A 505 26.72 3.79 -30.74
CA PRO A 505 26.26 2.98 -29.62
C PRO A 505 27.15 3.24 -28.39
N ARG A 506 26.68 4.07 -27.46
CA ARG A 506 27.26 4.16 -26.11
C ARG A 506 26.60 3.10 -25.25
N SER A 507 27.28 1.98 -25.02
CA SER A 507 26.93 1.07 -23.93
C SER A 507 27.25 1.78 -22.61
N ILE A 508 26.24 2.22 -21.88
CA ILE A 508 26.43 2.60 -20.48
C ILE A 508 26.33 1.31 -19.67
N ARG A 509 27.47 0.68 -19.39
CA ARG A 509 27.54 -0.40 -18.41
C ARG A 509 27.38 0.21 -17.02
N SER A 510 26.19 0.08 -16.44
CA SER A 510 26.01 0.29 -15.02
C SER A 510 25.92 -1.10 -14.37
N THR A 511 26.94 -1.49 -13.62
CA THR A 511 26.83 -2.61 -12.68
C THR A 511 26.28 -2.02 -11.40
N VAL A 512 25.09 -2.43 -10.98
CA VAL A 512 24.61 -2.18 -9.62
C VAL A 512 25.06 -3.37 -8.78
N PRO A 513 26.17 -3.29 -8.03
CA PRO A 513 26.50 -4.32 -7.06
C PRO A 513 25.43 -4.31 -5.98
N ILE A 514 24.74 -5.44 -5.78
CA ILE A 514 23.89 -5.62 -4.60
C ILE A 514 24.83 -5.68 -3.39
N SER A 515 24.65 -4.75 -2.45
CA SER A 515 25.34 -4.76 -1.16
C SER A 515 25.02 -6.06 -0.43
N ARG A 516 26.09 -6.83 -0.15
CA ARG A 516 26.19 -8.06 0.67
C ARG A 516 24.88 -8.85 0.88
N LEU A 517 24.81 -9.97 0.15
CA LEU A 517 23.88 -11.10 0.26
C LEU A 517 23.54 -11.50 1.71
#